data_AF-J9UUL2-F1
#
_entry.id   AF-J9UUL2-F1
#
_cell.length_a   1.000
_cell.length_b   1.000
_cell.length_c   1.000
_cell.angle_alpha   90.00
_cell.angle_beta   90.00
_cell.angle_gamma   90.00
#
_symmetry.space_group_name_H-M   'P 1'
#
loop_
_entity.id
_entity.type
_entity.pdbx_description
1 polymer ?
#
loop_
_entity_poly.entity_id
_entity_poly.type
_entity_poly.pdbx_seq_one_letter_code
_entity_poly.pdbx_strand_id
1 'polypeptide(L)'
;MIKKLLYFIFVILLIGCSNKDKTGSDTFSVDYSKGLEQFNKSSYVSVDTFDASSVDANFKNAYLWVSIKYDKLSSFINSNNTDEPDYLLYSEVEGKGLDYTFSIPKANQKFIEGSLTFSEDASSLTIKFTKNVLYPTLVGKTFVCNKK
;
A
#
# COMPACT_ATOMS: atom_id res chain seq x y z
N MET A 1 56.30 9.98 45.34
CA MET A 1 55.98 9.43 44.00
C MET A 1 54.46 9.41 43.84
N ILE A 2 53.91 10.41 43.14
CA ILE A 2 52.50 10.43 42.75
C ILE A 2 52.45 9.95 41.30
N LYS A 3 51.82 8.80 41.05
CA LYS A 3 51.36 8.42 39.71
C LYS A 3 49.84 8.40 39.77
N LYS A 4 49.24 9.49 39.29
CA LYS A 4 47.83 9.52 38.89
C LYS A 4 47.70 8.56 37.71
N LEU A 5 47.10 7.40 37.92
CA LEU A 5 46.66 6.55 36.81
C LEU A 5 45.14 6.65 36.75
N LEU A 6 44.71 7.47 35.80
CA LEU A 6 43.33 7.74 35.44
C LEU A 6 42.75 6.45 34.83
N TYR A 7 41.98 5.68 35.60
CA TYR A 7 41.14 4.62 35.03
C TYR A 7 39.74 5.20 34.81
N PHE A 8 39.53 5.77 33.62
CA PHE A 8 38.20 6.01 33.08
C PHE A 8 37.62 4.66 32.68
N ILE A 9 36.70 4.13 33.49
CA ILE A 9 35.91 2.95 33.12
C ILE A 9 34.99 3.38 31.98
N PHE A 10 35.26 2.90 30.78
CA PHE A 10 34.39 3.06 29.63
C PHE A 10 33.19 2.12 29.84
N VAL A 11 32.10 2.64 30.40
CA VAL A 11 30.82 1.94 30.44
C VAL A 11 30.27 1.92 29.01
N ILE A 12 30.50 0.81 28.31
CA ILE A 12 29.80 0.52 27.06
C ILE A 12 28.36 0.21 27.47
N LEU A 13 27.50 1.24 27.43
CA LEU A 13 26.06 1.05 27.37
C LEU A 13 25.77 0.33 26.05
N LEU A 14 25.80 -1.01 26.10
CA LEU A 14 25.08 -1.83 25.15
C LEU A 14 23.60 -1.48 25.33
N ILE A 15 23.14 -0.49 24.56
CA ILE A 15 21.74 -0.43 24.16
C ILE A 15 21.57 -1.68 23.30
N GLY A 16 21.29 -2.79 23.98
CA GLY A 16 20.63 -3.90 23.34
C GLY A 16 19.34 -3.32 22.82
N CYS A 17 19.26 -3.14 21.50
CA CYS A 17 18.00 -3.26 20.79
C CYS A 17 17.42 -4.58 21.28
N SER A 18 16.51 -4.51 22.25
CA SER A 18 15.65 -5.62 22.55
C SER A 18 14.88 -5.82 21.25
N ASN A 19 15.35 -6.77 20.44
CA ASN A 19 14.50 -7.57 19.58
C ASN A 19 13.48 -8.18 20.54
N LYS A 20 12.44 -7.39 20.81
CA LYS A 20 11.20 -7.92 21.29
C LYS A 20 10.61 -8.58 20.05
N ASP A 21 11.08 -9.81 19.81
CA ASP A 21 10.31 -10.81 19.09
C ASP A 21 8.98 -10.89 19.80
N LYS A 22 8.04 -10.04 19.38
CA LYS A 22 6.64 -10.25 19.64
C LYS A 22 6.22 -11.31 18.64
N THR A 23 6.42 -12.57 19.03
CA THR A 23 5.54 -13.67 18.65
C THR A 23 4.19 -13.52 19.38
N GLY A 24 3.61 -12.31 19.31
CA GLY A 24 2.18 -12.15 19.42
C GLY A 24 1.65 -12.33 18.02
N SER A 25 0.65 -13.19 17.84
CA SER A 25 -0.27 -13.01 16.72
C SER A 25 -0.94 -11.66 16.94
N ASP A 26 -0.27 -10.57 16.54
CA ASP A 26 -0.85 -9.24 16.36
C ASP A 26 -1.82 -9.40 15.19
N THR A 27 -2.93 -10.08 15.48
CA THR A 27 -4.00 -10.34 14.53
C THR A 27 -4.57 -8.97 14.25
N PHE A 28 -4.26 -8.44 13.07
CA PHE A 28 -4.82 -7.18 12.63
C PHE A 28 -6.35 -7.31 12.72
N SER A 29 -6.96 -6.38 13.45
CA SER A 29 -8.41 -6.28 13.55
C SER A 29 -8.81 -4.89 13.08
N VAL A 30 -9.74 -4.84 12.14
CA VAL A 30 -10.24 -3.57 11.58
C VAL A 30 -10.91 -2.75 12.67
N ASP A 31 -10.58 -1.47 12.70
CA ASP A 31 -11.28 -0.48 13.49
C ASP A 31 -12.24 0.28 12.57
N TYR A 32 -13.53 -0.04 12.68
CA TYR A 32 -14.60 0.56 11.87
C TYR A 32 -14.82 2.07 12.14
N SER A 33 -14.18 2.63 13.16
CA SER A 33 -14.18 4.08 13.42
C SER A 33 -13.06 4.83 12.69
N LYS A 34 -12.04 4.11 12.20
CA LYS A 34 -10.86 4.69 11.57
C LYS A 34 -10.97 4.73 10.05
N GLY A 35 -10.21 5.66 9.46
CA GLY A 35 -10.07 5.84 8.02
C GLY A 35 -8.99 4.92 7.45
N LEU A 36 -8.39 5.33 6.35
CA LEU A 36 -7.38 4.55 5.62
C LEU A 36 -6.07 4.39 6.40
N GLU A 37 -5.83 5.21 7.42
CA GLU A 37 -4.60 5.23 8.21
C GLU A 37 -4.29 3.89 8.88
N GLN A 38 -5.32 3.08 9.17
CA GLN A 38 -5.14 1.74 9.73
C GLN A 38 -4.46 0.75 8.75
N PHE A 39 -4.48 1.04 7.44
CA PHE A 39 -3.85 0.24 6.40
C PHE A 39 -2.54 0.87 5.86
N ASN A 40 -2.07 1.97 6.46
CA ASN A 40 -0.92 2.74 5.98
C ASN A 40 0.38 1.89 5.93
N LYS A 41 1.26 2.23 4.99
CA LYS A 41 2.51 1.51 4.65
C LYS A 41 2.28 0.07 4.16
N SER A 42 1.14 -0.18 3.51
CA SER A 42 0.84 -1.48 2.91
C SER A 42 0.86 -1.40 1.39
N SER A 43 1.27 -2.50 0.76
CA SER A 43 1.32 -2.64 -0.70
C SER A 43 0.61 -3.93 -1.08
N TYR A 44 -0.16 -3.86 -2.16
CA TYR A 44 -0.99 -4.96 -2.65
C TYR A 44 -0.79 -5.09 -4.15
N VAL A 45 -0.87 -6.31 -4.67
CA VAL A 45 -0.80 -6.57 -6.11
C VAL A 45 -1.87 -7.55 -6.52
N SER A 46 -2.46 -7.34 -7.71
CA SER A 46 -3.49 -8.22 -8.24
C SER A 46 -3.00 -9.67 -8.30
N VAL A 47 -3.88 -10.60 -7.91
CA VAL A 47 -3.61 -12.04 -7.99
C VAL A 47 -3.52 -12.47 -9.45
N ASP A 48 -4.51 -12.05 -10.24
CA ASP A 48 -4.59 -12.34 -11.65
C ASP A 48 -3.92 -11.25 -12.49
N THR A 49 -3.39 -11.66 -13.64
CA THR A 49 -2.94 -10.75 -14.69
C THR A 49 -4.11 -10.28 -15.54
N PHE A 50 -3.89 -9.17 -16.26
CA PHE A 50 -4.81 -8.68 -17.28
C PHE A 50 -4.05 -8.10 -18.47
N ASP A 51 -4.75 -8.04 -19.61
CA ASP A 51 -4.23 -7.41 -20.81
C ASP A 51 -4.42 -5.89 -20.74
N ALA A 52 -3.29 -5.18 -20.66
CA ALA A 52 -3.15 -3.74 -20.81
C ALA A 52 -2.22 -3.36 -21.96
N SER A 53 -2.08 -4.22 -22.97
CA SER A 53 -1.26 -3.97 -24.16
C SER A 53 -1.70 -2.73 -24.96
N SER A 54 -2.93 -2.24 -24.74
CA SER A 54 -3.41 -0.96 -25.28
C SER A 54 -2.71 0.26 -24.68
N VAL A 55 -2.04 0.10 -23.54
CA VAL A 55 -1.29 1.15 -22.84
C VAL A 55 0.19 1.08 -23.21
N ASP A 56 0.76 -0.11 -23.10
CA ASP A 56 2.14 -0.44 -23.44
C ASP A 56 2.16 -1.89 -23.92
N ALA A 57 2.76 -2.16 -25.08
CA ALA A 57 2.79 -3.50 -25.67
C ALA A 57 3.39 -4.58 -24.74
N ASN A 58 4.22 -4.18 -23.76
CA ASN A 58 4.80 -5.10 -22.77
C ASN A 58 3.80 -5.53 -21.68
N PHE A 59 2.62 -4.90 -21.60
CA PHE A 59 1.60 -5.14 -20.56
C PHE A 59 0.50 -6.12 -20.97
N LYS A 60 0.81 -7.10 -21.81
CA LYS A 60 -0.12 -8.18 -22.17
C LYS A 60 -0.50 -9.06 -20.96
N ASN A 61 0.44 -9.26 -20.04
CA ASN A 61 0.26 -9.97 -18.77
C ASN A 61 0.61 -9.03 -17.61
N ALA A 62 -0.16 -7.97 -17.43
CA ALA A 62 0.11 -6.96 -16.42
C ALA A 62 -0.57 -7.26 -15.09
N TYR A 63 -0.01 -6.71 -14.03
CA TYR A 63 -0.54 -6.69 -12.68
C TYR A 63 -0.92 -5.27 -12.27
N LEU A 64 -1.92 -5.17 -11.40
CA LEU A 64 -2.33 -3.92 -10.80
C LEU A 64 -1.74 -3.84 -9.40
N TRP A 65 -0.78 -2.94 -9.22
CA TRP A 65 -0.24 -2.59 -7.92
C TRP A 65 -1.07 -1.50 -7.27
N VAL A 66 -1.23 -1.60 -5.96
CA VAL A 66 -1.94 -0.65 -5.12
C VAL A 66 -1.10 -0.40 -3.87
N SER A 67 -0.81 0.87 -3.58
CA SER A 67 -0.07 1.26 -2.37
C SER A 67 -0.89 2.19 -1.52
N ILE A 68 -0.86 1.93 -0.21
CA ILE A 68 -1.49 2.75 0.81
C ILE A 68 -0.37 3.39 1.63
N LYS A 69 -0.08 4.67 1.37
CA LYS A 69 0.93 5.46 2.09
C LYS A 69 0.41 6.86 2.34
N TYR A 70 0.82 7.45 3.47
CA TYR A 70 0.39 8.80 3.88
C TYR A 70 -1.13 8.95 4.00
N ASP A 71 -1.80 7.86 4.41
CA ASP A 71 -3.26 7.75 4.51
C ASP A 71 -3.98 7.99 3.17
N LYS A 72 -3.26 7.74 2.06
CA LYS A 72 -3.70 7.93 0.68
C LYS A 72 -3.47 6.69 -0.17
N LEU A 73 -4.14 6.67 -1.32
CA LEU A 73 -4.07 5.61 -2.31
C LEU A 73 -3.16 6.00 -3.48
N SER A 74 -2.35 5.06 -3.94
CA SER A 74 -1.78 5.08 -5.29
C SER A 74 -1.97 3.73 -5.99
N SER A 75 -1.98 3.73 -7.32
CA SER A 75 -2.06 2.51 -8.11
C SER A 75 -1.20 2.61 -9.37
N PHE A 76 -0.63 1.49 -9.80
CA PHE A 76 0.25 1.43 -10.96
C PHE A 76 0.11 0.10 -11.70
N ILE A 77 0.20 0.13 -13.04
CA ILE A 77 0.20 -1.07 -13.87
C ILE A 77 1.66 -1.50 -14.10
N ASN A 78 2.00 -2.74 -13.80
CA ASN A 78 3.37 -3.25 -13.97
C ASN A 78 3.35 -4.65 -14.59
N SER A 79 4.37 -4.99 -15.37
CA SER A 79 4.59 -6.36 -15.88
C SER A 79 5.13 -7.33 -14.81
N ASN A 80 5.59 -6.81 -13.67
CA ASN A 80 6.13 -7.58 -12.56
C ASN A 80 5.18 -7.54 -11.34
N ASN A 81 5.16 -8.60 -10.54
CA ASN A 81 4.46 -8.67 -9.25
C ASN A 81 5.38 -8.99 -8.05
N THR A 82 6.71 -9.00 -8.21
CA THR A 82 7.65 -9.26 -7.10
C THR A 82 8.05 -8.00 -6.38
N ASP A 83 8.44 -6.96 -7.12
CA ASP A 83 8.99 -5.72 -6.58
C ASP A 83 7.99 -4.58 -6.70
N GLU A 84 7.74 -3.89 -5.60
CA GLU A 84 6.84 -2.74 -5.57
C GLU A 84 7.37 -1.62 -6.49
N PRO A 85 6.55 -1.08 -7.40
CA PRO A 85 6.97 0.03 -8.27
C PRO A 85 7.07 1.35 -7.51
N ASP A 86 7.77 2.32 -8.11
CA ASP A 86 7.66 3.71 -7.69
C ASP A 86 6.32 4.32 -8.11
N TYR A 87 5.69 5.06 -7.19
CA TYR A 87 4.41 5.70 -7.43
C TYR A 87 4.57 7.20 -7.63
N LEU A 88 3.94 7.72 -8.68
CA LEU A 88 4.05 9.14 -9.03
C LEU A 88 3.20 10.04 -8.14
N LEU A 89 2.01 9.59 -7.75
CA LEU A 89 1.02 10.42 -7.05
C LEU A 89 0.19 9.59 -6.07
N TYR A 90 -0.12 10.18 -4.93
CA TYR A 90 -1.04 9.64 -3.92
C TYR A 90 -2.30 10.50 -3.86
N SER A 91 -3.45 9.86 -3.89
CA SER A 91 -4.77 10.48 -3.96
C SER A 91 -5.55 10.26 -2.68
N GLU A 92 -6.35 11.25 -2.31
CA GLU A 92 -7.27 11.15 -1.18
C GLU A 92 -8.30 10.03 -1.42
N VAL A 93 -8.71 9.41 -0.32
CA VAL A 93 -9.80 8.44 -0.31
C VAL A 93 -10.82 8.84 0.76
N GLU A 94 -12.07 8.49 0.52
CA GLU A 94 -13.17 8.73 1.44
C GLU A 94 -13.76 7.39 1.87
N GLY A 95 -13.81 7.13 3.17
CA GLY A 95 -14.31 5.86 3.71
C GLY A 95 -13.85 5.60 5.14
N LYS A 96 -14.32 4.48 5.70
CA LYS A 96 -13.97 4.01 7.04
C LYS A 96 -14.16 2.50 7.15
N GLY A 97 -13.48 1.87 8.10
CA GLY A 97 -13.53 0.42 8.27
C GLY A 97 -12.95 -0.29 7.06
N LEU A 98 -13.79 -0.98 6.29
CA LEU A 98 -13.34 -1.78 5.15
C LEU A 98 -13.55 -1.11 3.79
N ASP A 99 -14.52 -0.21 3.69
CA ASP A 99 -15.02 0.29 2.41
C ASP A 99 -14.63 1.74 2.17
N TYR A 100 -14.04 1.99 1.01
CA TYR A 100 -13.54 3.29 0.60
C TYR A 100 -13.90 3.59 -0.85
N THR A 101 -13.98 4.88 -1.16
CA THR A 101 -14.11 5.40 -2.52
C THR A 101 -12.97 6.37 -2.79
N PHE A 102 -12.58 6.49 -4.06
CA PHE A 102 -11.55 7.44 -4.48
C PHE A 102 -11.96 8.12 -5.77
N SER A 103 -11.54 9.37 -5.91
CA SER A 103 -11.76 10.18 -7.11
C SER A 103 -10.54 11.05 -7.36
N ILE A 104 -9.89 10.86 -8.50
CA ILE A 104 -8.76 11.67 -8.95
C ILE A 104 -9.28 12.71 -9.94
N PRO A 105 -9.30 14.01 -9.59
CA PRO A 105 -9.73 15.04 -10.52
C PRO A 105 -8.61 15.42 -11.51
N LYS A 106 -8.98 15.82 -12.72
CA LYS A 106 -8.12 16.52 -13.69
C LYS A 106 -8.91 17.68 -14.26
N ALA A 107 -8.40 18.91 -14.10
CA ALA A 107 -9.02 20.14 -14.61
C ALA A 107 -10.54 20.23 -14.33
N ASN A 108 -10.94 20.08 -13.06
CA ASN A 108 -12.34 20.14 -12.59
C ASN A 108 -13.27 19.02 -13.09
N GLN A 109 -12.74 17.96 -13.68
CA GLN A 109 -13.50 16.76 -14.03
C GLN A 109 -12.94 15.54 -13.29
N LYS A 110 -13.82 14.64 -12.86
CA LYS A 110 -13.38 13.36 -12.29
C LYS A 110 -12.73 12.52 -13.39
N PHE A 111 -11.45 12.20 -13.24
CA PHE A 111 -10.62 11.58 -14.28
C PHE A 111 -10.48 10.07 -14.06
N ILE A 112 -10.35 9.67 -12.79
CA ILE A 112 -10.36 8.28 -12.35
C ILE A 112 -11.26 8.19 -11.11
N GLU A 113 -12.14 7.20 -11.05
CA GLU A 113 -13.01 6.92 -9.91
C GLU A 113 -13.08 5.43 -9.66
N GLY A 114 -13.24 5.07 -8.39
CA GLY A 114 -13.42 3.68 -8.01
C GLY A 114 -13.66 3.50 -6.52
N SER A 115 -13.61 2.24 -6.12
CA SER A 115 -13.76 1.81 -4.74
C SER A 115 -12.66 0.83 -4.34
N LEU A 116 -12.40 0.77 -3.04
CA LEU A 116 -11.56 -0.23 -2.38
C LEU A 116 -12.39 -0.91 -1.30
N THR A 117 -12.26 -2.22 -1.17
CA THR A 117 -12.76 -2.97 -0.02
C THR A 117 -11.65 -3.85 0.52
N PHE A 118 -11.21 -3.63 1.76
CA PHE A 118 -10.20 -4.45 2.43
C PHE A 118 -10.82 -5.74 3.00
N SER A 119 -10.02 -6.79 3.15
CA SER A 119 -10.39 -7.93 4.00
C SER A 119 -10.25 -7.59 5.49
N GLU A 120 -10.98 -8.30 6.34
CA GLU A 120 -10.98 -8.10 7.81
C GLU A 120 -9.59 -8.24 8.46
N ASP A 121 -8.72 -9.03 7.85
CA ASP A 121 -7.34 -9.27 8.29
C ASP A 121 -6.31 -8.40 7.55
N ALA A 122 -6.77 -7.49 6.67
CA ALA A 122 -5.95 -6.69 5.76
C ALA A 122 -4.99 -7.48 4.87
N SER A 123 -5.19 -8.79 4.68
CA SER A 123 -4.35 -9.62 3.81
C SER A 123 -4.62 -9.39 2.33
N SER A 124 -5.78 -8.83 2.00
CA SER A 124 -6.18 -8.51 0.63
C SER A 124 -7.00 -7.22 0.56
N LEU A 125 -7.07 -6.66 -0.63
CA LEU A 125 -8.03 -5.64 -0.99
C LEU A 125 -8.65 -5.95 -2.35
N THR A 126 -9.88 -5.50 -2.54
CA THR A 126 -10.56 -5.51 -3.83
C THR A 126 -10.64 -4.08 -4.34
N ILE A 127 -10.15 -3.83 -5.56
CA ILE A 127 -10.27 -2.53 -6.23
C ILE A 127 -11.16 -2.65 -7.47
N LYS A 128 -12.07 -1.69 -7.63
CA LYS A 128 -12.96 -1.59 -8.79
C LYS A 128 -12.95 -0.18 -9.34
N PHE A 129 -12.69 -0.04 -10.63
CA PHE A 129 -12.78 1.26 -11.32
C PHE A 129 -14.19 1.43 -11.91
N THR A 130 -14.85 2.53 -11.54
CA THR A 130 -16.10 2.97 -12.16
C THR A 130 -15.85 3.98 -13.28
N LYS A 131 -14.69 4.65 -13.25
CA LYS A 131 -14.21 5.53 -14.29
C LYS A 131 -12.69 5.48 -14.36
N ASN A 132 -12.13 5.38 -15.56
CA ASN A 132 -10.70 5.53 -15.76
C ASN A 132 -10.43 6.01 -17.19
N VAL A 133 -10.16 7.30 -17.36
CA VAL A 133 -9.95 7.90 -18.68
C VAL A 133 -8.57 7.54 -19.26
N LEU A 134 -7.58 7.26 -18.42
CA LEU A 134 -6.27 6.77 -18.87
C LEU A 134 -6.37 5.33 -19.38
N TYR A 135 -7.10 4.50 -18.64
CA TYR A 135 -7.18 3.06 -18.87
C TYR A 135 -8.64 2.58 -18.91
N PRO A 136 -9.39 2.88 -19.99
CA PRO A 136 -10.79 2.51 -20.10
C PRO A 136 -11.05 1.00 -19.96
N THR A 137 -10.07 0.18 -20.32
CA THR A 137 -10.13 -1.30 -20.23
C THR A 137 -10.19 -1.82 -18.79
N LEU A 138 -9.91 -0.99 -17.78
CA LEU A 138 -10.04 -1.33 -16.36
C LEU A 138 -11.46 -1.11 -15.83
N VAL A 139 -12.26 -0.28 -16.51
CA VAL A 139 -13.58 0.11 -16.02
C VAL A 139 -14.51 -1.11 -16.01
N GLY A 140 -15.21 -1.30 -14.88
CA GLY A 140 -16.12 -2.42 -14.68
C GLY A 140 -15.44 -3.74 -14.30
N LYS A 141 -14.10 -3.81 -14.35
CA LYS A 141 -13.34 -4.95 -13.82
C LYS A 141 -13.17 -4.82 -12.30
N THR A 142 -13.11 -5.98 -11.66
CA THR A 142 -12.80 -6.13 -10.25
C THR A 142 -11.46 -6.82 -10.13
N PHE A 143 -10.54 -6.26 -9.35
CA PHE A 143 -9.23 -6.84 -9.09
C PHE A 143 -9.13 -7.18 -7.62
N VAL A 144 -8.85 -8.45 -7.32
CA VAL A 144 -8.45 -8.89 -5.99
C VAL A 144 -6.94 -8.79 -5.91
N CYS A 145 -6.44 -8.06 -4.93
CA CYS A 145 -5.03 -7.81 -4.72
C CYS A 145 -4.60 -8.32 -3.35
N ASN A 146 -3.53 -9.11 -3.29
CA ASN A 146 -2.99 -9.62 -2.03
C ASN A 146 -1.87 -8.71 -1.54
N LYS A 147 -1.77 -8.59 -0.22
CA LYS A 147 -0.70 -7.86 0.44
C LYS A 147 0.66 -8.48 0.12
N LYS A 148 1.66 -7.62 -0.08
CA LYS A 148 3.06 -7.99 -0.31
C LYS A 148 3.93 -7.75 0.91
#